data_AF-A0A6G9CNU3-F1
#
_entry.id   AF-A0A6G9CNU3-F1
#
_cell.length_a   1.000
_cell.length_b   1.000
_cell.length_c   1.000
_cell.angle_alpha   90.00
_cell.angle_beta   90.00
_cell.angle_gamma   90.00
#
_symmetry.space_group_name_H-M   'P 1'
#
loop_
_entity.id
_entity.type
_entity.pdbx_description
1 polymer ?
#
loop_
_entity_poly.entity_id
_entity_poly.type
_entity_poly.pdbx_seq_one_letter_code
_entity_poly.pdbx_strand_id
1 'polypeptide(L)'
;MTGSRKFHNVAENGRIAFVVDDIASVDPWRVRCVEIRGRAEALDVTGAGAHGLDAPIIRIHPERIISFGLDDKELDVHQLVVNGRDV
;
A
#
# COMPACT_ATOMS: atom_id res chain seq x y z
N MET A 1 8.19 -15.49 4.20
CA MET A 1 7.17 -14.50 4.60
C MET A 1 6.30 -15.00 5.76
N THR A 2 5.95 -16.30 5.79
CA THR A 2 5.12 -16.94 6.83
C THR A 2 5.56 -16.66 8.27
N GLY A 3 6.86 -16.71 8.58
CA GLY A 3 7.36 -16.42 9.95
C GLY A 3 7.38 -14.94 10.35
N SER A 4 6.84 -14.04 9.53
CA SER A 4 6.87 -12.60 9.83
C SER A 4 5.63 -12.17 10.62
N ARG A 5 5.83 -11.24 11.56
CA ARG A 5 4.75 -10.68 12.37
C ARG A 5 3.64 -10.04 11.52
N LYS A 6 3.99 -9.40 10.40
CA LYS A 6 3.00 -8.86 9.45
C LYS A 6 2.06 -9.95 8.89
N PHE A 7 2.60 -11.12 8.56
CA PHE A 7 1.83 -12.24 8.02
C PHE A 7 0.90 -12.82 9.09
N HIS A 8 1.41 -13.05 10.31
CA HIS A 8 0.60 -13.53 11.42
C HIS A 8 -0.50 -12.53 11.84
N ASN A 9 -0.18 -11.24 11.91
CA ASN A 9 -1.17 -10.20 12.24
C ASN A 9 -2.31 -10.15 11.21
N VAL A 10 -1.99 -10.29 9.91
CA VAL A 10 -3.00 -10.35 8.86
C VAL A 10 -3.81 -11.64 8.95
N ALA A 11 -3.17 -12.78 9.21
CA ALA A 11 -3.88 -14.04 9.40
C ALA A 11 -4.88 -14.00 10.58
N GLU A 12 -4.56 -13.27 11.65
CA GLU A 12 -5.39 -13.18 12.86
C GLU A 12 -6.50 -12.12 12.76
N ASN A 13 -6.18 -10.91 12.29
CA ASN A 13 -7.10 -9.76 12.34
C ASN A 13 -7.67 -9.38 10.96
N GLY A 14 -7.00 -9.75 9.86
CA GLY A 14 -7.45 -9.47 8.50
C GLY A 14 -7.52 -7.98 8.11
N ARG A 15 -7.11 -7.04 8.96
CA ARG A 15 -7.08 -5.60 8.67
C ARG A 15 -5.69 -5.15 8.23
N ILE A 16 -5.62 -4.20 7.31
CA ILE A 16 -4.37 -3.68 6.76
C ILE A 16 -4.39 -2.16 6.61
N ALA A 17 -3.23 -1.56 6.85
CA ALA A 17 -2.82 -0.29 6.26
C ALA A 17 -1.49 -0.54 5.53
N PHE A 18 -1.44 -0.24 4.24
CA PHE A 18 -0.24 -0.36 3.41
C PHE A 18 0.13 1.03 2.90
N VAL A 19 1.31 1.51 3.29
CA VAL A 19 1.80 2.84 2.95
C VAL A 19 3.03 2.68 2.07
N VAL A 20 3.06 3.41 0.96
CA VAL A 20 4.23 3.62 0.12
C VAL A 20 4.46 5.12 0.04
N ASP A 21 5.65 5.55 0.42
CA ASP A 21 6.10 6.93 0.29
C ASP A 21 7.49 6.97 -0.34
N ASP A 22 7.79 8.08 -1.01
CA ASP A 22 9.14 8.42 -1.47
C ASP A 22 9.30 9.93 -1.67
N ILE A 23 10.56 10.33 -1.87
CA ILE A 23 10.95 11.67 -2.30
C ILE A 23 11.22 11.60 -3.80
N ALA A 24 10.29 12.12 -4.60
CA ALA A 24 10.39 12.09 -6.06
C ALA A 24 11.44 13.07 -6.60
N SER A 25 11.68 14.19 -5.89
CA SER A 25 12.76 15.13 -6.18
C SER A 25 13.11 15.94 -4.92
N VAL A 26 14.36 16.40 -4.84
CA VAL A 26 14.83 17.33 -3.80
C VAL A 26 14.96 18.76 -4.31
N ASP A 27 15.01 18.96 -5.63
CA ASP A 27 15.02 20.27 -6.29
C ASP A 27 14.26 20.19 -7.64
N PRO A 28 13.05 20.76 -7.75
CA PRO A 28 12.24 21.30 -6.64
C PRO A 28 11.82 20.19 -5.67
N TRP A 29 11.56 20.54 -4.41
CA TRP A 29 11.17 19.57 -3.38
C TRP A 29 9.81 18.91 -3.71
N ARG A 30 9.80 17.58 -3.87
CA ARG A 30 8.60 16.80 -4.20
C ARG A 30 8.56 15.49 -3.43
N VAL A 31 7.52 15.34 -2.61
CA VAL A 31 7.21 14.11 -1.88
C VAL A 31 5.87 13.57 -2.36
N ARG A 32 5.72 12.25 -2.36
CA ARG A 32 4.47 11.60 -2.72
C ARG A 32 4.23 10.38 -1.84
N CYS A 33 2.96 10.07 -1.60
CA CYS A 33 2.59 8.87 -0.88
C CYS A 33 1.26 8.28 -1.34
N VAL A 34 1.09 7.00 -1.06
CA VAL A 34 -0.17 6.27 -1.16
C VAL A 34 -0.35 5.46 0.12
N GLU A 35 -1.50 5.60 0.75
CA GLU A 35 -1.97 4.75 1.82
C GLU A 35 -3.21 3.97 1.35
N ILE A 36 -3.19 2.66 1.54
CA ILE A 36 -4.31 1.77 1.26
C ILE A 36 -4.79 1.16 2.58
N ARG A 37 -6.07 1.36 2.90
CA ARG A 37 -6.78 0.72 4.01
C ARG A 37 -7.78 -0.29 3.49
N GLY A 38 -7.97 -1.36 4.26
CA GLY A 38 -9.01 -2.33 3.98
C GLY A 38 -8.74 -3.66 4.67
N ARG A 39 -9.04 -4.73 3.95
CA ARG A 39 -8.83 -6.11 4.41
C ARG A 39 -7.68 -6.79 3.69
N ALA A 40 -7.12 -7.82 4.31
CA ALA A 40 -6.08 -8.62 3.72
C ALA A 40 -6.18 -10.09 4.11
N GLU A 41 -5.65 -10.95 3.25
CA GLU A 41 -5.56 -12.40 3.43
C GLU A 41 -4.09 -12.81 3.45
N ALA A 42 -3.70 -13.59 4.46
CA ALA A 42 -2.40 -14.24 4.51
C ALA A 42 -2.53 -15.59 3.81
N LEU A 43 -1.96 -15.71 2.60
CA LEU A 43 -2.06 -16.90 1.78
C LEU A 43 -0.73 -17.66 1.85
N ASP A 44 -0.76 -18.85 2.44
CA ASP A 44 0.36 -19.78 2.38
C ASP A 44 0.28 -20.55 1.06
N VAL A 45 0.93 -20.02 0.03
CA VAL A 45 0.86 -20.59 -1.32
C VAL A 45 1.89 -21.72 -1.44
N THR A 46 1.40 -22.96 -1.48
CA THR A 46 2.19 -24.12 -1.93
C THR A 46 1.75 -24.51 -3.35
N GLY A 47 2.66 -24.43 -4.32
CA GLY A 47 2.37 -24.67 -5.76
C GLY A 47 1.89 -23.41 -6.50
N ALA A 48 1.71 -23.51 -7.83
CA ALA A 48 1.48 -22.42 -8.79
C ALA A 48 0.20 -21.58 -8.58
N GLY A 49 0.02 -21.02 -7.38
CA GLY A 49 -1.09 -20.17 -6.96
C GLY A 49 -0.61 -18.74 -6.75
N ALA A 50 -1.46 -17.78 -7.07
CA ALA A 50 -1.19 -16.35 -7.05
C ALA A 50 -0.01 -15.89 -7.94
N HIS A 51 -0.32 -15.67 -9.22
CA HIS A 51 0.55 -14.96 -10.16
C HIS A 51 1.94 -15.58 -10.40
N GLY A 52 2.10 -16.90 -10.23
CA GLY A 52 3.35 -17.61 -10.49
C GLY A 52 4.41 -17.44 -9.40
N LEU A 53 4.00 -17.03 -8.20
CA LEU A 53 4.89 -16.92 -7.04
C LEU A 53 4.82 -18.20 -6.20
N ASP A 54 5.91 -18.94 -6.14
CA ASP A 54 6.09 -20.06 -5.20
C ASP A 54 6.51 -19.53 -3.81
N ALA A 55 5.73 -18.61 -3.26
CA ALA A 55 5.99 -18.03 -1.94
C ALA A 55 4.70 -17.60 -1.24
N PRO A 56 4.66 -17.62 0.11
CA PRO A 56 3.52 -17.07 0.84
C PRO A 56 3.36 -15.58 0.54
N ILE A 57 2.10 -15.12 0.42
CA ILE A 57 1.76 -13.74 0.08
C ILE A 57 0.73 -13.13 1.05
N ILE A 58 0.70 -11.81 1.11
CA ILE A 58 -0.42 -11.06 1.69
C ILE A 58 -1.20 -10.44 0.54
N ARG A 59 -2.44 -10.87 0.33
CA ARG A 59 -3.36 -10.28 -0.65
C ARG A 59 -4.15 -9.15 0.01
N ILE A 60 -4.20 -7.99 -0.62
CA ILE A 60 -4.90 -6.81 -0.10
C ILE A 60 -6.19 -6.58 -0.89
N HIS A 61 -7.27 -6.28 -0.17
CA HIS A 61 -8.58 -5.86 -0.65
C HIS A 61 -8.81 -4.42 -0.20
N PRO A 62 -8.53 -3.42 -1.07
CA PRO A 62 -8.70 -2.02 -0.73
C PRO A 62 -10.16 -1.67 -0.43
N GLU A 63 -10.38 -0.86 0.60
CA GLU A 63 -11.68 -0.26 0.93
C GLU A 63 -11.57 1.27 0.92
N ARG A 64 -10.39 1.82 1.25
CA ARG A 64 -10.09 3.25 1.11
C ARG A 64 -8.67 3.46 0.62
N ILE A 65 -8.50 4.38 -0.32
CA ILE A 65 -7.21 4.79 -0.88
C ILE A 65 -7.02 6.28 -0.62
N ILE A 66 -5.88 6.64 -0.06
CA ILE A 66 -5.46 8.01 0.22
C ILE A 66 -4.16 8.25 -0.54
N SER A 67 -4.06 9.36 -1.26
CA SER A 67 -2.84 9.76 -1.96
C SER A 67 -2.51 11.22 -1.72
N PHE A 68 -1.23 11.53 -1.84
CA PHE A 68 -0.70 12.89 -1.76
C PHE A 68 0.43 13.04 -2.78
N GLY A 69 0.47 14.16 -3.50
CA GLY A 69 1.57 14.49 -4.41
C GLY A 69 1.72 13.59 -5.65
N LEU A 70 0.69 12.82 -6.02
CA LEU A 70 0.72 11.97 -7.22
C LEU A 70 0.22 12.66 -8.50
N ASP A 71 -0.87 13.43 -8.39
CA ASP A 71 -1.59 13.99 -9.54
C ASP A 71 -1.06 15.37 -9.94
N ASP A 72 -0.79 16.24 -8.96
CA ASP A 72 -0.45 17.65 -9.19
C ASP A 72 1.07 17.89 -9.14
N LYS A 73 1.74 17.63 -10.27
CA LYS A 73 3.20 17.78 -10.39
C LYS A 73 3.67 19.21 -10.62
N GLU A 74 2.80 20.18 -10.72
CA GLU A 74 3.18 21.59 -10.97
C GLU A 74 2.88 22.50 -9.77
N LEU A 75 2.12 22.02 -8.79
CA LEU A 75 1.84 22.76 -7.57
C LEU A 75 3.06 22.79 -6.64
N ASP A 76 3.19 23.88 -5.89
CA ASP A 76 4.11 23.94 -4.76
C ASP A 76 3.70 22.92 -3.68
N VAL A 77 4.67 22.42 -2.92
CA VAL A 77 4.41 21.36 -1.92
C VAL A 77 3.36 21.78 -0.89
N HIS A 78 3.27 23.08 -0.56
CA HIS A 78 2.31 23.61 0.40
C HIS A 78 0.90 23.78 -0.18
N GLN A 79 0.74 23.63 -1.50
CA GLN A 79 -0.54 23.71 -2.19
C GLN A 79 -1.15 22.34 -2.50
N LEU A 80 -0.36 21.26 -2.35
CA LEU A 80 -0.84 19.90 -2.55
C LEU A 80 -1.95 19.55 -1.56
N VAL A 81 -3.00 18.91 -2.06
CA VAL A 81 -4.11 18.43 -1.27
C VAL A 81 -4.08 16.91 -1.19
N VAL A 82 -4.55 16.38 -0.06
CA VAL A 82 -4.76 14.94 0.09
C VAL A 82 -5.99 14.53 -0.73
N ASN A 83 -5.82 13.54 -1.59
CA ASN A 83 -6.92 12.90 -2.30
C ASN A 83 -7.30 11.61 -1.56
N GLY A 84 -8.59 11.39 -1.33
CA GLY A 84 -9.06 10.19 -0.64
C GLY A 84 -10.36 9.69 -1.24
N ARG A 85 -10.41 8.40 -1.59
CA ARG A 85 -11.59 7.75 -2.15
C ARG A 85 -11.85 6.40 -1.51
N ASP A 86 -13.13 6.07 -1.36
CA ASP A 86 -13.58 4.73 -1.01
C ASP A 86 -13.76 3.92 -2.31
N VAL A 87 -13.62 2.59 -2.22
CA VAL A 87 -13.57 1.68 -3.38
C VAL A 87 -14.58 0.56 -3.26
#